data_AF-A0A7X8K1M3-F1
#
_entry.id   AF-A0A7X8K1M3-F1
#
_cell.length_a   1.000
_cell.length_b   1.000
_cell.length_c   1.000
_cell.angle_alpha   90.00
_cell.angle_beta   90.00
_cell.angle_gamma   90.00
#
_symmetry.space_group_name_H-M   'P 1'
#
loop_
_entity.id
_entity.type
_entity.pdbx_description
1 polymer ?
#
loop_
_entity_poly.entity_id
_entity_poly.type
_entity_poly.pdbx_seq_one_letter_code
_entity_poly.pdbx_strand_id
1 'polypeptide(L)'
;MWKQKIGDAIAASVTALFVGLGLTMVVSTVFLGLFLFTQAAWAADVPQGNDYCFNCHGQEGMSIKYQDKEISLAVDRESFENSVHGKLNCTMCHTGTDSFPHKVQYGPEFKEQMADSCSKCHQGVTSEFENSIHGQMGGFVSCTSCHGSAHEILKGDNPKANHYRFNITETCGTCHRGMVIESYERSFHGIALAYEYDKAPSCIDCHSSHNILPPENPSSTISAANIGSTCEPCHTGMINAGANLLNGKQHTVPEDKENGFPLWITWKIFLGLILFDVVMNGTIPTFELFRHLRNLKSKRKDTPHDLNKSL
;
A
#
# COMPACT_ATOMS: atom_id res chain seq x y z
N MET A 1 -63.37 -70.42 43.33
CA MET A 1 -63.44 -69.03 43.85
C MET A 1 -62.07 -68.42 44.17
N TRP A 2 -61.08 -69.16 44.69
CA TRP A 2 -59.78 -68.58 45.09
C TRP A 2 -58.84 -68.21 43.92
N LYS A 3 -58.81 -69.02 42.85
CA LYS A 3 -57.98 -68.76 41.65
C LYS A 3 -58.39 -67.49 40.89
N GLN A 4 -59.68 -67.15 40.87
CA GLN A 4 -60.20 -65.98 40.15
C GLN A 4 -59.82 -64.67 40.88
N LYS A 5 -59.96 -64.64 42.22
CA LYS A 5 -59.57 -63.48 43.04
C LYS A 5 -58.07 -63.15 42.96
N ILE A 6 -57.21 -64.17 42.82
CA ILE A 6 -55.77 -63.97 42.64
C ILE A 6 -55.48 -63.41 41.24
N GLY A 7 -56.15 -63.92 40.20
CA GLY A 7 -56.04 -63.40 38.84
C GLY A 7 -56.42 -61.93 38.74
N ASP A 8 -57.54 -61.55 39.36
CA ASP A 8 -58.03 -60.16 39.35
C ASP A 8 -57.10 -59.22 40.12
N ALA A 9 -56.53 -59.67 41.25
CA ALA A 9 -55.56 -58.90 42.02
C ALA A 9 -54.23 -58.69 41.28
N ILE A 10 -53.76 -59.70 40.55
CA ILE A 10 -52.55 -59.59 39.71
C ILE A 10 -52.83 -58.64 38.53
N ALA A 11 -53.97 -58.78 37.85
CA ALA A 11 -54.34 -57.88 36.76
C ALA A 11 -54.45 -56.41 37.20
N ALA A 12 -55.06 -56.15 38.37
CA ALA A 12 -55.14 -54.81 38.94
C ALA A 12 -53.76 -54.24 39.30
N SER A 13 -52.88 -55.08 39.87
CA SER A 13 -51.51 -54.67 40.25
C SER A 13 -50.65 -54.36 39.01
N VAL A 14 -50.74 -55.19 37.97
CA VAL A 14 -50.04 -55.00 36.69
C VAL A 14 -50.54 -53.74 36.00
N THR A 15 -51.85 -53.50 35.98
CA THR A 15 -52.45 -52.29 35.38
C THR A 15 -52.02 -51.02 36.12
N ALA A 16 -52.01 -51.04 37.46
CA ALA A 16 -51.53 -49.92 38.26
C ALA A 16 -50.04 -49.61 38.01
N LEU A 17 -49.22 -50.65 37.79
CA LEU A 17 -47.80 -50.51 37.49
C LEU A 17 -47.55 -49.88 36.10
N PHE A 18 -48.32 -50.31 35.09
CA PHE A 18 -48.25 -49.72 33.74
C PHE A 18 -48.74 -48.27 33.70
N VAL A 19 -49.82 -47.94 34.43
CA VAL A 19 -50.32 -46.56 34.54
C VAL A 19 -49.32 -45.67 35.28
N GLY A 20 -48.71 -46.18 36.36
CA GLY A 20 -47.67 -45.47 37.11
C GLY A 20 -46.43 -45.18 36.26
N LEU A 21 -45.94 -46.16 35.50
CA LEU A 21 -44.80 -46.00 34.58
C LEU A 21 -45.11 -45.06 33.40
N GLY A 22 -46.33 -45.11 32.87
CA GLY A 22 -46.77 -44.19 31.82
C GLY A 22 -46.81 -42.74 32.31
N LEU A 23 -47.33 -42.50 33.52
CA LEU A 23 -47.41 -41.18 34.10
C LEU A 23 -46.02 -40.59 34.40
N THR A 24 -45.08 -41.40 34.91
CA THR A 24 -43.71 -40.93 35.17
C THR A 24 -42.94 -40.65 33.87
N MET A 25 -43.14 -41.41 32.79
CA MET A 25 -42.57 -41.09 31.48
C MET A 25 -43.11 -39.78 30.90
N VAL A 26 -44.43 -39.54 30.99
CA VAL A 26 -45.04 -38.29 30.48
C VAL A 26 -44.57 -37.09 31.28
N VAL A 27 -44.53 -37.19 32.62
CA VAL A 27 -44.01 -36.09 33.46
C VAL A 27 -42.53 -35.84 33.17
N SER A 28 -41.71 -36.89 33.03
CA SER A 28 -40.27 -36.74 32.74
C SER A 28 -40.01 -36.13 31.36
N THR A 29 -40.80 -36.48 30.34
CA THR A 29 -40.65 -35.93 28.99
C THR A 29 -41.11 -34.47 28.91
N VAL A 30 -42.15 -34.09 29.65
CA VAL A 30 -42.58 -32.68 29.76
C VAL A 30 -41.55 -31.83 30.50
N PHE A 31 -40.98 -32.33 31.61
CA PHE A 31 -39.92 -31.64 32.33
C PHE A 31 -38.64 -31.51 31.49
N LEU A 32 -38.27 -32.54 30.74
CA LEU A 32 -37.12 -32.49 29.83
C LEU A 32 -37.37 -31.50 28.68
N GLY A 33 -38.58 -31.49 28.11
CA GLY A 33 -38.98 -30.54 27.07
C GLY A 33 -38.95 -29.09 27.55
N LEU A 34 -39.46 -28.82 28.75
CA LEU A 34 -39.43 -27.50 29.38
C LEU A 34 -37.99 -27.05 29.71
N PHE A 35 -37.16 -27.95 30.22
CA PHE A 35 -35.75 -27.67 30.51
C PHE A 35 -34.97 -27.32 29.23
N LEU A 36 -35.19 -28.06 28.14
CA LEU A 36 -34.59 -27.76 26.83
C LEU A 36 -35.09 -26.43 26.25
N PHE A 37 -36.37 -26.10 26.41
CA PHE A 37 -36.93 -24.82 25.95
C PHE A 37 -36.36 -23.63 26.72
N THR A 38 -36.08 -23.77 28.02
CA THR A 38 -35.48 -22.70 28.83
C THR A 38 -34.01 -22.43 28.51
N GLN A 39 -33.25 -23.41 28.01
CA GLN A 39 -31.85 -23.19 27.63
C GLN A 39 -31.70 -22.43 26.30
N ALA A 40 -32.66 -22.58 25.38
CA ALA A 40 -32.63 -21.88 24.09
C ALA A 40 -32.82 -20.36 24.21
N ALA A 41 -33.45 -19.88 25.29
CA ALA A 41 -33.77 -18.46 25.47
C ALA A 41 -32.61 -17.60 26.02
N TRP A 42 -31.52 -18.21 26.48
CA TRP A 42 -30.37 -17.50 27.08
C TRP A 42 -29.10 -17.52 26.23
N ALA A 43 -29.13 -18.17 25.07
CA ALA A 43 -28.11 -18.00 24.05
C ALA A 43 -28.41 -16.73 23.24
N ALA A 44 -28.42 -15.58 23.89
CA ALA A 44 -28.07 -14.35 23.18
C ALA A 44 -26.58 -14.51 22.84
N ASP A 45 -26.25 -14.56 21.55
CA ASP A 45 -24.88 -14.71 21.07
C ASP A 45 -23.98 -13.66 21.74
N VAL A 46 -23.17 -14.08 22.71
CA VAL A 46 -22.11 -13.23 23.26
C VAL A 46 -21.11 -13.05 22.13
N PRO A 47 -20.86 -11.81 21.64
CA PRO A 47 -19.91 -11.59 20.55
C PRO A 47 -18.55 -12.16 20.95
N GLN A 48 -18.03 -13.11 20.18
CA GLN A 48 -16.71 -13.70 20.40
C GLN A 48 -15.70 -13.16 19.39
N GLY A 49 -14.43 -13.12 19.78
CA GLY A 49 -13.35 -12.64 18.92
C GLY A 49 -13.51 -11.16 18.54
N ASN A 50 -13.29 -10.85 17.27
CA ASN A 50 -13.27 -9.47 16.78
C ASN A 50 -14.64 -8.77 16.81
N ASP A 51 -15.74 -9.53 16.78
CA ASP A 51 -17.09 -8.95 16.79
C ASP A 51 -17.35 -8.10 18.03
N TYR A 52 -16.76 -8.49 19.17
CA TYR A 52 -16.83 -7.70 20.38
C TYR A 52 -16.16 -6.33 20.22
N CYS A 53 -14.99 -6.29 19.59
CA CYS A 53 -14.25 -5.05 19.32
C CYS A 53 -15.04 -4.16 18.34
N PHE A 54 -15.56 -4.74 17.26
CA PHE A 54 -16.30 -4.02 16.22
C PHE A 54 -17.63 -3.42 16.69
N ASN A 55 -18.25 -3.93 17.75
CA ASN A 55 -19.46 -3.30 18.32
C ASN A 55 -19.24 -1.84 18.71
N CYS A 56 -18.01 -1.51 19.13
CA CYS A 56 -17.60 -0.17 19.49
C CYS A 56 -16.71 0.45 18.40
N HIS A 57 -15.63 -0.24 18.05
CA HIS A 57 -14.63 0.26 17.09
C HIS A 57 -15.07 0.15 15.63
N GLY A 58 -16.13 -0.57 15.29
CA GLY A 58 -16.69 -0.60 13.94
C GLY A 58 -17.70 0.50 13.66
N GLN A 59 -18.01 1.35 14.65
CA GLN A 59 -19.00 2.42 14.51
C GLN A 59 -18.34 3.68 13.94
N GLU A 60 -18.97 4.30 12.94
CA GLU A 60 -18.54 5.59 12.40
C GLU A 60 -18.58 6.68 13.49
N GLY A 61 -17.60 7.58 13.45
CA GLY A 61 -17.52 8.70 14.39
C GLY A 61 -16.97 8.36 15.77
N MET A 62 -16.56 7.10 16.03
CA MET A 62 -15.81 6.80 17.26
C MET A 62 -14.44 7.49 17.21
N SER A 63 -14.19 8.39 18.15
CA SER A 63 -12.96 9.17 18.21
C SER A 63 -12.56 9.51 19.65
N ILE A 64 -11.29 9.90 19.81
CA ILE A 64 -10.80 10.57 21.01
C ILE A 64 -10.26 11.94 20.63
N LYS A 65 -10.34 12.89 21.57
CA LYS A 65 -9.59 14.14 21.47
C LYS A 65 -8.22 13.95 22.11
N TYR A 66 -7.17 14.18 21.32
CA TYR A 66 -5.82 14.26 21.81
C TYR A 66 -5.23 15.62 21.42
N GLN A 67 -4.94 16.44 22.42
CA GLN A 67 -4.67 17.87 22.23
C GLN A 67 -5.85 18.54 21.48
N ASP A 68 -5.58 19.32 20.43
CA ASP A 68 -6.60 19.96 19.59
C ASP A 68 -6.99 19.11 18.37
N LYS A 69 -6.58 17.84 18.31
CA LYS A 69 -6.86 16.94 17.19
C LYS A 69 -7.84 15.84 17.60
N GLU A 70 -8.81 15.60 16.73
CA GLU A 70 -9.69 14.46 16.81
C GLU A 70 -9.04 13.27 16.11
N ILE A 71 -8.85 12.17 16.85
CA ILE A 71 -8.26 10.93 16.35
C ILE A 71 -9.38 9.90 16.28
N SER A 72 -9.68 9.42 15.07
CA SER A 72 -10.61 8.32 14.86
C SER A 72 -10.09 7.05 15.53
N LEU A 73 -10.97 6.35 16.24
CA LEU A 73 -10.79 4.98 16.71
C LEU A 73 -11.63 3.98 15.91
N ALA A 74 -12.34 4.46 14.89
CA ALA A 74 -13.15 3.62 14.02
C ALA A 74 -12.24 2.78 13.10
N VAL A 75 -12.60 1.52 12.94
CA VAL A 75 -11.95 0.52 12.09
C VAL A 75 -13.03 -0.06 11.19
N ASP A 76 -12.84 0.08 9.88
CA ASP A 76 -13.77 -0.51 8.92
C ASP A 76 -13.61 -2.04 8.93
N ARG A 77 -14.71 -2.75 9.21
CA ARG A 77 -14.70 -4.21 9.33
C ARG A 77 -14.33 -4.87 8.00
N GLU A 78 -14.93 -4.42 6.90
CA GLU A 78 -14.70 -5.02 5.59
C GLU A 78 -13.24 -4.87 5.14
N SER A 79 -12.66 -3.68 5.34
CA SER A 79 -11.26 -3.40 5.01
C SER A 79 -10.30 -4.23 5.88
N PHE A 80 -10.60 -4.40 7.17
CA PHE A 80 -9.80 -5.27 8.04
C PHE A 80 -9.87 -6.74 7.63
N GLU A 81 -11.06 -7.28 7.40
CA GLU A 81 -11.26 -8.68 7.01
C GLU A 81 -10.59 -9.01 5.66
N ASN A 82 -10.52 -8.03 4.77
CA ASN A 82 -9.83 -8.15 3.46
C ASN A 82 -8.31 -7.92 3.53
N SER A 83 -7.77 -7.51 4.67
CA SER A 83 -6.33 -7.34 4.88
C SER A 83 -5.60 -8.69 5.02
N VAL A 84 -4.27 -8.68 4.93
CA VAL A 84 -3.45 -9.88 5.19
C VAL A 84 -3.58 -10.40 6.63
N HIS A 85 -4.08 -9.57 7.54
CA HIS A 85 -4.29 -9.90 8.95
C HIS A 85 -5.77 -10.11 9.30
N GLY A 86 -6.69 -10.10 8.33
CA GLY A 86 -8.14 -10.11 8.59
C GLY A 86 -8.68 -11.32 9.36
N LYS A 87 -7.88 -12.38 9.48
CA LYS A 87 -8.20 -13.59 10.27
C LYS A 87 -7.65 -13.55 11.70
N LEU A 88 -6.84 -12.56 12.04
CA LEU A 88 -6.24 -12.44 13.37
C LEU A 88 -7.21 -11.76 14.33
N ASN A 89 -7.09 -12.10 15.61
CA ASN A 89 -7.85 -11.41 16.65
C ASN A 89 -7.21 -10.04 16.94
N CYS A 90 -8.02 -9.00 17.18
CA CYS A 90 -7.54 -7.65 17.51
C CYS A 90 -6.53 -7.66 18.67
N THR A 91 -6.77 -8.52 19.66
CA THR A 91 -5.93 -8.69 20.86
C THR A 91 -4.54 -9.29 20.60
N MET A 92 -4.29 -9.84 19.41
CA MET A 92 -2.95 -10.32 19.04
C MET A 92 -1.97 -9.16 18.84
N CYS A 93 -2.48 -8.03 18.36
CA CYS A 93 -1.72 -6.79 18.22
C CYS A 93 -1.98 -5.84 19.40
N HIS A 94 -3.25 -5.62 19.75
CA HIS A 94 -3.65 -4.78 20.89
C HIS A 94 -3.61 -5.56 22.21
N THR A 95 -2.41 -5.75 22.78
CA THR A 95 -2.26 -6.44 24.06
C THR A 95 -2.58 -5.55 25.26
N GLY A 96 -3.21 -6.12 26.29
CA GLY A 96 -3.51 -5.43 27.55
C GLY A 96 -4.82 -4.62 27.52
N THR A 97 -5.73 -4.92 26.59
CA THR A 97 -7.05 -4.29 26.46
C THR A 97 -8.15 -5.06 27.21
N ASP A 98 -7.81 -5.60 28.39
CA ASP A 98 -8.67 -6.56 29.11
C ASP A 98 -9.77 -5.87 29.94
N SER A 99 -9.79 -4.53 29.97
CA SER A 99 -10.76 -3.70 30.70
C SER A 99 -11.47 -2.75 29.74
N PHE A 100 -12.78 -2.58 29.87
CA PHE A 100 -13.57 -1.74 28.97
C PHE A 100 -14.33 -0.64 29.74
N PRO A 101 -14.23 0.64 29.33
CA PRO A 101 -13.34 1.17 28.28
C PRO A 101 -11.85 1.04 28.66
N HIS A 102 -10.99 0.64 27.70
CA HIS A 102 -9.55 0.53 27.94
C HIS A 102 -8.84 1.87 27.76
N LYS A 103 -7.73 2.06 28.48
CA LYS A 103 -6.87 3.23 28.33
C LYS A 103 -6.15 3.16 26.98
N VAL A 104 -6.33 4.17 26.14
CA VAL A 104 -5.59 4.33 24.89
C VAL A 104 -4.19 4.86 25.22
N GLN A 105 -3.15 4.20 24.73
CA GLN A 105 -1.78 4.73 24.75
C GLN A 105 -1.57 5.64 23.55
N TYR A 106 -0.87 6.75 23.76
CA TYR A 106 -0.61 7.76 22.73
C TYR A 106 0.77 8.37 22.93
N GLY A 107 1.33 8.96 21.87
CA GLY A 107 2.66 9.56 21.89
C GLY A 107 3.78 8.58 21.47
N PRO A 108 5.05 8.85 21.83
CA PRO A 108 6.20 8.03 21.43
C PRO A 108 6.11 6.58 21.90
N GLU A 109 5.60 6.35 23.11
CA GLU A 109 5.41 5.00 23.69
C GLU A 109 4.51 4.12 22.82
N PHE A 110 3.48 4.70 22.19
CA PHE A 110 2.61 3.98 21.27
C PHE A 110 3.32 3.52 19.99
N LYS A 111 4.32 4.27 19.51
CA LYS A 111 5.08 3.92 18.31
C LYS A 111 6.00 2.72 18.56
N GLU A 112 6.62 2.67 19.72
CA GLU A 112 7.43 1.53 20.17
C GLU A 112 6.55 0.29 20.35
N GLN A 113 5.41 0.44 21.04
CA GLN A 113 4.44 -0.64 21.20
C GLN A 113 3.91 -1.19 19.86
N MET A 114 3.74 -0.32 18.86
CA MET A 114 3.32 -0.74 17.52
C MET A 114 4.41 -1.57 16.82
N ALA A 115 5.67 -1.15 16.88
CA ALA A 115 6.79 -1.91 16.34
C ALA A 115 6.91 -3.29 17.02
N ASP A 116 6.76 -3.33 18.34
CA ASP A 116 6.75 -4.57 19.14
C ASP A 116 5.61 -5.51 18.74
N SER A 117 4.45 -4.96 18.40
CA SER A 117 3.29 -5.77 17.99
C SER A 117 3.56 -6.49 16.67
N CYS A 118 4.22 -5.81 15.73
CA CYS A 118 4.68 -6.42 14.48
C CYS A 118 5.79 -7.43 14.73
N SER A 119 6.75 -7.09 15.60
CA SER A 119 7.95 -7.90 15.85
C SER A 119 7.61 -9.29 16.37
N LYS A 120 6.52 -9.49 17.13
CA LYS A 120 6.09 -10.82 17.60
C LYS A 120 6.05 -11.89 16.51
N CYS A 121 5.69 -11.53 15.27
CA CYS A 121 5.68 -12.44 14.13
C CYS A 121 6.69 -12.05 13.03
N HIS A 122 7.03 -10.77 12.91
CA HIS A 122 7.88 -10.22 11.85
C HIS A 122 9.31 -9.88 12.31
N GLN A 123 9.84 -10.58 13.32
CA GLN A 123 11.15 -10.34 13.95
C GLN A 123 12.27 -10.04 12.95
N GLY A 124 12.40 -10.86 11.90
CA GLY A 124 13.46 -10.69 10.90
C GLY A 124 13.42 -9.33 10.21
N VAL A 125 12.26 -8.95 9.65
CA VAL A 125 12.12 -7.66 8.95
C VAL A 125 12.11 -6.48 9.91
N THR A 126 11.63 -6.67 11.15
CA THR A 126 11.73 -5.64 12.20
C THR A 126 13.19 -5.32 12.50
N SER A 127 14.03 -6.33 12.73
CA SER A 127 15.46 -6.12 12.98
C SER A 127 16.19 -5.51 11.78
N GLU A 128 15.83 -5.86 10.55
CA GLU A 128 16.36 -5.19 9.35
C GLU A 128 15.96 -3.72 9.30
N PHE A 129 14.68 -3.42 9.58
CA PHE A 129 14.16 -2.06 9.58
C PHE A 129 14.80 -1.17 10.65
N GLU A 130 14.99 -1.69 11.86
CA GLU A 130 15.68 -0.99 12.96
C GLU A 130 17.12 -0.61 12.60
N ASN A 131 17.80 -1.44 11.79
CA ASN A 131 19.15 -1.16 11.30
C ASN A 131 19.20 -0.16 10.14
N SER A 132 18.06 0.10 9.49
CA SER A 132 17.95 1.05 8.38
C SER A 132 18.03 2.51 8.86
N ILE A 133 18.30 3.42 7.93
CA ILE A 133 18.25 4.87 8.21
C ILE A 133 16.86 5.28 8.69
N HIS A 134 15.79 4.66 8.18
CA HIS A 134 14.41 4.96 8.58
C HIS A 134 14.08 4.51 10.00
N GLY A 135 14.59 3.35 10.43
CA GLY A 135 14.44 2.86 11.81
C GLY A 135 15.17 3.77 12.81
N GLN A 136 16.27 4.38 12.39
CA GLN A 136 17.07 5.29 13.23
C GLN A 136 16.47 6.69 13.38
N MET A 137 15.37 7.03 12.69
CA MET A 137 14.72 8.35 12.76
C MET A 137 13.79 8.55 13.97
N GLY A 138 13.99 7.81 15.08
CA GLY A 138 13.23 8.00 16.31
C GLY A 138 11.72 7.80 16.16
N GLY A 139 11.31 6.84 15.33
CA GLY A 139 9.90 6.53 15.08
C GLY A 139 9.17 7.54 14.20
N PHE A 140 9.88 8.41 13.47
CA PHE A 140 9.25 9.22 12.42
C PHE A 140 8.65 8.34 11.31
N VAL A 141 9.37 7.27 10.94
CA VAL A 141 8.93 6.25 10.00
C VAL A 141 8.61 4.96 10.76
N SER A 142 7.52 4.30 10.39
CA SER A 142 7.05 3.03 10.93
C SER A 142 6.67 2.05 9.80
N CYS A 143 6.34 0.80 10.13
CA CYS A 143 5.86 -0.18 9.15
C CYS A 143 4.65 0.34 8.36
N THR A 144 3.74 1.04 9.04
CA THR A 144 2.52 1.62 8.44
C THR A 144 2.79 2.84 7.56
N SER A 145 3.99 3.43 7.63
CA SER A 145 4.37 4.55 6.77
C SER A 145 4.46 4.13 5.30
N CYS A 146 4.83 2.87 5.03
CA CYS A 146 4.95 2.32 3.68
C CYS A 146 3.85 1.30 3.35
N HIS A 147 3.36 0.53 4.33
CA HIS A 147 2.36 -0.52 4.09
C HIS A 147 0.90 -0.05 4.22
N GLY A 148 0.68 1.20 4.65
CA GLY A 148 -0.66 1.74 4.92
C GLY A 148 -1.12 1.48 6.35
N SER A 149 -2.42 1.64 6.60
CA SER A 149 -3.03 1.42 7.93
C SER A 149 -2.70 0.01 8.45
N ALA A 150 -2.38 -0.13 9.74
CA ALA A 150 -2.12 -1.43 10.37
C ALA A 150 -3.31 -2.40 10.25
N HIS A 151 -4.53 -1.85 10.12
CA HIS A 151 -5.74 -2.62 9.94
C HIS A 151 -6.08 -2.93 8.48
N GLU A 152 -5.33 -2.39 7.51
CA GLU A 152 -5.67 -2.50 6.07
C GLU A 152 -4.44 -2.87 5.24
N ILE A 153 -3.46 -3.54 5.84
CA ILE A 153 -2.26 -3.97 5.13
C ILE A 153 -2.66 -4.99 4.05
N LEU A 154 -2.42 -4.62 2.79
CA LEU A 154 -2.70 -5.47 1.63
C LEU A 154 -1.47 -6.29 1.23
N LYS A 155 -1.68 -7.35 0.46
CA LYS A 155 -0.59 -8.14 -0.12
C LYS A 155 0.16 -7.33 -1.17
N GLY A 156 1.48 -7.52 -1.29
CA GLY A 156 2.33 -6.70 -2.19
C GLY A 156 2.08 -6.87 -3.69
N ASP A 157 1.31 -7.88 -4.11
CA ASP A 157 0.86 -8.06 -5.50
C ASP A 157 -0.53 -7.44 -5.76
N ASN A 158 -1.17 -6.86 -4.74
CA ASN A 158 -2.43 -6.16 -4.88
C ASN A 158 -2.16 -4.73 -5.41
N PRO A 159 -2.74 -4.31 -6.55
CA PRO A 159 -2.54 -2.97 -7.09
C PRO A 159 -2.94 -1.81 -6.17
N LYS A 160 -3.77 -2.06 -5.15
CA LYS A 160 -4.16 -1.06 -4.15
C LYS A 160 -3.17 -0.96 -2.98
N ALA A 161 -2.19 -1.85 -2.88
CA ALA A 161 -1.21 -1.81 -1.81
C ALA A 161 -0.25 -0.64 -2.02
N ASN A 162 0.09 0.09 -0.96
CA ASN A 162 1.08 1.17 -1.03
C ASN A 162 2.47 0.65 -1.47
N HIS A 163 2.83 -0.56 -1.03
CA HIS A 163 4.06 -1.25 -1.43
C HIS A 163 3.90 -2.11 -2.70
N TYR A 164 2.84 -1.89 -3.48
CA TYR A 164 2.74 -2.45 -4.83
C TYR A 164 3.81 -1.83 -5.72
N ARG A 165 4.43 -2.62 -6.60
CA ARG A 165 5.60 -2.22 -7.41
C ARG A 165 5.43 -0.88 -8.12
N PHE A 166 4.28 -0.63 -8.72
CA PHE A 166 4.01 0.61 -9.47
C PHE A 166 3.58 1.78 -8.57
N ASN A 167 3.26 1.53 -7.30
CA ASN A 167 2.92 2.56 -6.32
C ASN A 167 4.14 3.01 -5.49
N ILE A 168 5.29 2.32 -5.61
CA ILE A 168 6.50 2.61 -4.82
C ILE A 168 6.94 4.07 -4.94
N THR A 169 6.91 4.65 -6.14
CA THR A 169 7.29 6.05 -6.36
C THR A 169 6.40 7.01 -5.57
N GLU A 170 5.08 6.77 -5.57
CA GLU A 170 4.13 7.57 -4.79
C GLU A 170 4.35 7.38 -3.28
N THR A 171 4.51 6.13 -2.83
CA THR A 171 4.74 5.80 -1.42
C THR A 171 5.98 6.49 -0.87
N CYS A 172 7.11 6.42 -1.58
CA CYS A 172 8.33 7.14 -1.18
C CYS A 172 8.14 8.67 -1.28
N GLY A 173 7.41 9.14 -2.30
CA GLY A 173 7.10 10.56 -2.54
C GLY A 173 6.19 11.21 -1.50
N THR A 174 5.57 10.44 -0.61
CA THR A 174 4.87 11.00 0.56
C THR A 174 5.81 11.79 1.48
N CYS A 175 7.10 11.48 1.49
CA CYS A 175 8.13 12.16 2.28
C CYS A 175 9.30 12.67 1.42
N HIS A 176 9.82 11.85 0.51
CA HIS A 176 10.94 12.21 -0.36
C HIS A 176 10.47 13.09 -1.53
N ARG A 177 10.14 14.36 -1.27
CA ARG A 177 9.59 15.26 -2.29
C ARG A 177 10.64 16.09 -3.03
N GLY A 178 10.20 16.77 -4.09
CA GLY A 178 11.02 17.70 -4.85
C GLY A 178 12.00 16.96 -5.77
N MET A 179 13.24 17.41 -5.79
CA MET A 179 14.24 17.01 -6.78
C MET A 179 14.45 15.49 -6.87
N VAL A 180 14.37 14.75 -5.75
CA VAL A 180 14.60 13.29 -5.74
C VAL A 180 13.55 12.55 -6.57
N ILE A 181 12.27 12.84 -6.34
CA ILE A 181 11.17 12.22 -7.11
C ILE A 181 11.13 12.78 -8.52
N GLU A 182 11.27 14.09 -8.69
CA GLU A 182 11.22 14.72 -10.02
C GLU A 182 12.30 14.15 -10.95
N SER A 183 13.54 14.01 -10.45
CA SER A 183 14.64 13.44 -11.23
C SER A 183 14.43 11.96 -11.56
N TYR A 184 13.83 11.19 -10.64
CA TYR A 184 13.49 9.80 -10.89
C TYR A 184 12.38 9.67 -11.95
N GLU A 185 11.29 10.42 -11.81
CA GLU A 185 10.16 10.42 -12.75
C GLU A 185 10.57 10.86 -14.16
N ARG A 186 11.52 11.80 -14.27
CA ARG A 186 12.08 12.26 -15.55
C ARG A 186 13.12 11.30 -16.14
N SER A 187 13.58 10.32 -15.36
CA SER A 187 14.54 9.31 -15.84
C SER A 187 13.85 8.25 -16.71
N PHE A 188 14.64 7.52 -17.52
CA PHE A 188 14.10 6.39 -18.28
C PHE A 188 13.50 5.29 -17.38
N HIS A 189 14.03 5.10 -16.16
CA HIS A 189 13.48 4.14 -15.21
C HIS A 189 12.11 4.57 -14.71
N GLY A 190 11.96 5.83 -14.28
CA GLY A 190 10.69 6.35 -13.80
C GLY A 190 9.62 6.40 -14.90
N ILE A 191 10.00 6.85 -16.11
CA ILE A 191 9.11 6.81 -17.28
C ILE A 191 8.66 5.38 -17.55
N ALA A 192 9.58 4.42 -17.64
CA ALA A 192 9.22 3.03 -17.94
C ALA A 192 8.35 2.40 -16.83
N LEU A 193 8.63 2.68 -15.56
CA LEU A 193 7.81 2.21 -14.43
C LEU A 193 6.39 2.80 -14.47
N ALA A 194 6.25 4.07 -14.85
CA ALA A 194 4.95 4.73 -15.02
C ALA A 194 4.12 4.14 -16.19
N TYR A 195 4.77 3.51 -17.17
CA TYR A 195 4.12 2.69 -18.21
C TYR A 195 3.92 1.23 -17.79
N GLU A 196 4.02 0.93 -16.49
CA GLU A 196 3.86 -0.41 -15.91
C GLU A 196 4.82 -1.45 -16.50
N TYR A 197 5.99 -1.03 -16.98
CA TYR A 197 7.04 -1.96 -17.40
C TYR A 197 7.67 -2.58 -16.15
N ASP A 198 7.28 -3.81 -15.84
CA ASP A 198 7.66 -4.54 -14.63
C ASP A 198 9.17 -4.75 -14.45
N LYS A 199 9.95 -4.72 -15.53
CA LYS A 199 11.43 -4.79 -15.45
C LYS A 199 12.11 -3.45 -15.18
N ALA A 200 11.39 -2.33 -15.22
CA ALA A 200 11.96 -1.04 -14.84
C ALA A 200 12.21 -1.00 -13.32
N PRO A 201 13.38 -0.53 -12.85
CA PRO A 201 13.65 -0.47 -11.42
C PRO A 201 12.89 0.68 -10.75
N SER A 202 12.27 0.38 -9.62
CA SER A 202 11.67 1.29 -8.65
C SER A 202 12.70 1.77 -7.61
N CYS A 203 12.27 2.61 -6.67
CA CYS A 203 13.12 3.12 -5.59
C CYS A 203 13.78 1.97 -4.79
N ILE A 204 13.02 0.92 -4.49
CA ILE A 204 13.47 -0.21 -3.65
C ILE A 204 14.44 -1.15 -4.37
N ASP A 205 14.46 -1.15 -5.71
CA ASP A 205 15.39 -1.97 -6.49
C ASP A 205 16.82 -1.43 -6.42
N CYS A 206 16.97 -0.12 -6.16
CA CYS A 206 18.27 0.50 -5.89
C CYS A 206 18.55 0.61 -4.38
N HIS A 207 17.59 1.06 -3.57
CA HIS A 207 17.82 1.41 -2.16
C HIS A 207 17.59 0.28 -1.15
N SER A 208 17.12 -0.89 -1.59
CA SER A 208 16.52 -1.93 -0.73
C SER A 208 15.12 -1.55 -0.20
N SER A 209 14.45 -2.49 0.47
CA SER A 209 13.09 -2.33 1.00
C SER A 209 13.08 -2.07 2.51
N HIS A 210 13.46 -3.07 3.33
CA HIS A 210 13.47 -2.94 4.79
C HIS A 210 14.82 -2.52 5.36
N ASN A 211 15.93 -2.77 4.68
CA ASN A 211 17.28 -2.42 5.14
C ASN A 211 17.88 -1.28 4.30
N ILE A 212 17.22 -0.12 4.30
CA ILE A 212 17.66 1.07 3.54
C ILE A 212 18.82 1.73 4.29
N LEU A 213 20.01 1.76 3.67
CA LEU A 213 21.23 2.29 4.28
C LEU A 213 21.72 3.55 3.55
N PRO A 214 22.35 4.50 4.26
CA PRO A 214 22.90 5.71 3.63
C PRO A 214 24.04 5.35 2.66
N PRO A 215 24.28 6.15 1.60
CA PRO A 215 25.29 5.86 0.58
C PRO A 215 26.72 5.75 1.12
N GLU A 216 27.01 6.39 2.26
CA GLU A 216 28.30 6.32 2.94
C GLU A 216 28.54 4.96 3.62
N ASN A 217 27.47 4.19 3.87
CA ASN A 217 27.59 2.88 4.48
C ASN A 217 28.13 1.87 3.44
N PRO A 218 29.25 1.17 3.70
CA PRO A 218 29.81 0.19 2.77
C PRO A 218 28.86 -0.98 2.44
N SER A 219 27.91 -1.29 3.32
CA SER A 219 26.89 -2.32 3.10
C SER A 219 25.68 -1.83 2.30
N SER A 220 25.57 -0.52 2.03
CA SER A 220 24.49 0.03 1.22
C SER A 220 24.62 -0.42 -0.23
N THR A 221 23.51 -0.83 -0.84
CA THR A 221 23.45 -1.19 -2.26
C THR A 221 23.86 -0.02 -3.15
N ILE A 222 23.57 1.21 -2.73
CA ILE A 222 23.93 2.42 -3.46
C ILE A 222 25.28 3.03 -3.03
N SER A 223 26.08 2.31 -2.25
CA SER A 223 27.43 2.79 -1.93
C SER A 223 28.30 2.85 -3.18
N ALA A 224 29.31 3.71 -3.19
CA ALA A 224 30.22 3.84 -4.34
C ALA A 224 30.88 2.51 -4.75
N ALA A 225 31.07 1.59 -3.80
CA ALA A 225 31.62 0.27 -4.06
C ALA A 225 30.59 -0.74 -4.62
N ASN A 226 29.30 -0.57 -4.32
CA ASN A 226 28.25 -1.54 -4.64
C ASN A 226 27.37 -1.12 -5.82
N ILE A 227 27.33 0.17 -6.18
CA ILE A 227 26.42 0.69 -7.20
C ILE A 227 26.56 0.00 -8.57
N GLY A 228 27.78 -0.43 -8.93
CA GLY A 228 28.01 -1.23 -10.15
C GLY A 228 27.26 -2.57 -10.11
N SER A 229 27.30 -3.26 -8.97
CA SER A 229 26.57 -4.51 -8.72
C SER A 229 25.06 -4.30 -8.66
N THR A 230 24.59 -3.13 -8.23
CA THR A 230 23.16 -2.77 -8.26
C THR A 230 22.64 -2.57 -9.69
N CYS A 231 23.46 -2.02 -10.58
CA CYS A 231 23.07 -1.83 -11.98
C CYS A 231 23.22 -3.10 -12.83
N GLU A 232 24.15 -3.99 -12.48
CA GLU A 232 24.52 -5.20 -13.23
C GLU A 232 23.33 -6.09 -13.68
N PRO A 233 22.28 -6.33 -12.84
CA PRO A 233 21.18 -7.21 -13.22
C PRO A 233 20.47 -6.79 -14.52
N CYS A 234 20.47 -5.50 -14.85
CA CYS A 234 19.84 -4.96 -16.06
C CYS A 234 20.85 -4.38 -17.06
N HIS A 235 22.01 -3.93 -16.58
CA HIS A 235 23.06 -3.33 -17.39
C HIS A 235 24.34 -4.16 -17.28
N THR A 236 24.57 -5.05 -18.25
CA THR A 236 25.73 -5.95 -18.26
C THR A 236 27.05 -5.19 -18.30
N GLY A 237 27.99 -5.57 -17.43
CA GLY A 237 29.34 -5.01 -17.36
C GLY A 237 29.49 -3.78 -16.47
N MET A 238 28.47 -3.43 -15.70
CA MET A 238 28.50 -2.31 -14.76
C MET A 238 29.42 -2.53 -13.57
N ILE A 239 29.66 -3.77 -13.15
CA ILE A 239 30.69 -4.10 -12.13
C ILE A 239 32.08 -3.63 -12.58
N ASN A 240 32.37 -3.73 -13.88
CA ASN A 240 33.66 -3.37 -14.46
C ASN A 240 33.65 -2.00 -15.14
N ALA A 241 32.54 -1.26 -15.05
CA ALA A 241 32.45 0.07 -15.64
C ALA A 241 33.44 1.01 -14.94
N GLY A 242 34.10 1.87 -15.72
CA GLY A 242 35.06 2.82 -15.17
C GLY A 242 34.42 3.73 -14.11
N ALA A 243 35.22 4.15 -13.13
CA ALA A 243 34.80 4.99 -12.01
C ALA A 243 33.98 6.23 -12.41
N ASN A 244 34.21 6.79 -13.61
CA ASN A 244 33.46 7.95 -14.10
C ASN A 244 31.96 7.67 -14.34
N LEU A 245 31.60 6.44 -14.72
CA LEU A 245 30.19 6.06 -14.90
C LEU A 245 29.51 5.74 -13.57
N LEU A 246 30.25 5.14 -12.63
CA LEU A 246 29.74 4.71 -11.33
C LEU A 246 29.64 5.85 -10.31
N ASN A 247 30.50 6.87 -10.41
CA ASN A 247 30.50 8.03 -9.52
C ASN A 247 29.56 9.16 -9.96
N GLY A 248 28.76 8.96 -11.01
CA GLY A 248 27.74 9.92 -11.41
C GLY A 248 26.72 10.12 -10.28
N LYS A 249 26.21 11.34 -10.08
CA LYS A 249 25.12 11.57 -9.11
C LYS A 249 23.79 11.15 -9.71
N GLN A 250 23.22 10.07 -9.18
CA GLN A 250 21.83 9.69 -9.41
C GLN A 250 20.92 10.69 -8.69
N HIS A 251 19.71 10.90 -9.18
CA HIS A 251 18.78 11.95 -8.75
C HIS A 251 19.21 13.41 -9.02
N THR A 252 19.62 13.70 -10.26
CA THR A 252 19.87 15.07 -10.71
C THR A 252 19.01 15.40 -11.92
N VAL A 253 18.60 16.67 -12.04
CA VAL A 253 17.90 17.20 -13.23
C VAL A 253 18.83 18.17 -13.97
N PRO A 254 18.68 18.33 -15.31
CA PRO A 254 19.51 19.25 -16.09
C PRO A 254 19.48 20.70 -15.61
N GLU A 255 18.43 21.11 -14.90
CA GLU A 255 18.28 22.44 -14.34
C GLU A 255 19.08 22.65 -13.04
N ASP A 256 19.50 21.58 -12.36
CA ASP A 256 20.32 21.64 -11.16
C ASP A 256 21.78 21.93 -11.51
N LYS A 257 22.10 23.22 -11.58
CA LYS A 257 23.46 23.69 -11.83
C LYS A 257 24.43 23.35 -10.70
N GLU A 258 23.96 23.25 -9.46
CA GLU A 258 24.82 23.10 -8.28
C GLU A 258 25.30 21.66 -8.14
N ASN A 259 24.41 20.67 -8.28
CA ASN A 259 24.78 19.26 -8.17
C ASN A 259 25.00 18.57 -9.51
N GLY A 260 24.46 19.13 -10.60
CA GLY A 260 24.48 18.57 -11.95
C GLY A 260 25.22 19.43 -12.97
N PHE A 261 26.24 20.22 -12.58
CA PHE A 261 26.91 21.16 -13.49
C PHE A 261 27.31 20.56 -14.86
N PRO A 262 27.92 19.37 -14.95
CA PRO A 262 28.25 18.77 -16.25
C PRO A 262 27.01 18.46 -17.11
N LEU A 263 25.91 18.01 -16.50
CA LEU A 263 24.65 17.77 -17.19
C LEU A 263 24.00 19.09 -17.63
N TRP A 264 24.00 20.09 -16.75
CA TRP A 264 23.46 21.42 -17.02
C TRP A 264 24.16 22.10 -18.20
N ILE A 265 25.50 22.13 -18.22
CA ILE A 265 26.24 22.77 -19.31
C ILE A 265 26.04 22.02 -20.63
N THR A 266 26.05 20.69 -20.59
CA THR A 266 25.80 19.85 -21.75
C THR A 266 24.42 20.16 -22.32
N TRP A 267 23.38 20.16 -21.48
CA TRP A 267 22.03 20.50 -21.88
C TRP A 267 21.91 21.91 -22.50
N LYS A 268 22.57 22.92 -21.92
CA LYS A 268 22.60 24.28 -22.48
C LYS A 268 23.29 24.34 -23.85
N ILE A 269 24.40 23.62 -24.03
CA ILE A 269 25.08 23.52 -25.33
C ILE A 269 24.16 22.86 -26.36
N PHE A 270 23.57 21.71 -26.03
CA PHE A 270 22.66 20.99 -26.92
C PHE A 270 21.44 21.84 -27.30
N LEU A 271 20.82 22.53 -26.35
CA LEU A 271 19.73 23.46 -26.64
C LEU A 271 20.17 24.61 -27.56
N GLY A 272 21.37 25.15 -27.34
CA GLY A 272 21.95 26.17 -28.22
C GLY A 272 22.15 25.67 -29.64
N LEU A 273 22.67 24.45 -29.81
CA LEU A 273 22.85 23.81 -31.12
C LEU A 273 21.51 23.54 -31.81
N ILE A 274 20.51 23.04 -31.09
CA ILE A 274 19.15 22.82 -31.62
C ILE A 274 18.53 24.15 -32.04
N LEU A 275 18.64 25.19 -31.21
CA LEU A 275 18.11 26.51 -31.56
C LEU A 275 18.81 27.09 -32.79
N PHE A 276 20.13 26.97 -32.86
CA PHE A 276 20.91 27.37 -34.03
C PHE A 276 20.45 26.64 -35.29
N ASP A 277 20.29 25.32 -35.22
CA ASP A 277 19.81 24.50 -36.33
C ASP A 277 18.41 24.93 -36.78
N VAL A 278 17.47 25.09 -35.85
CA VAL A 278 16.09 25.52 -36.13
C VAL A 278 16.07 26.92 -36.76
N VAL A 279 16.90 27.86 -36.29
CA VAL A 279 16.98 29.20 -36.89
C VAL A 279 17.59 29.14 -38.28
N MET A 280 18.70 28.45 -38.48
CA MET A 280 19.35 28.36 -39.79
C MET A 280 18.47 27.64 -40.82
N ASN A 281 17.91 26.49 -40.46
CA ASN A 281 17.04 25.71 -41.34
C ASN A 281 15.64 26.31 -41.47
N GLY A 282 15.19 27.15 -40.53
CA GLY A 282 13.91 27.86 -40.63
C GLY A 282 14.00 29.12 -41.48
N THR A 283 15.11 29.88 -41.38
CA THR A 283 15.30 31.15 -42.08
C THR A 283 15.49 30.97 -43.59
N ILE A 284 16.28 29.99 -44.03
CA ILE A 284 16.57 29.80 -45.46
C ILE A 284 15.28 29.51 -46.27
N PRO A 285 14.42 28.55 -45.89
CA PRO A 285 13.18 28.28 -46.60
C PRO A 285 12.17 29.42 -46.49
N THR A 286 12.14 30.17 -45.38
CA THR A 286 11.24 31.33 -45.26
C THR A 286 11.67 32.47 -46.19
N PHE A 287 12.96 32.76 -46.31
CA PHE A 287 13.46 33.72 -47.29
C PHE A 287 13.18 33.27 -48.73
N GLU A 288 13.36 31.98 -49.02
CA GLU A 288 13.08 31.43 -50.33
C GLU A 288 11.58 31.45 -50.67
N LEU A 289 10.71 31.07 -49.72
CA LEU A 289 9.27 31.18 -49.85
C LEU A 289 8.83 32.62 -50.09
N PHE A 290 9.38 33.57 -49.33
CA PHE A 290 9.07 34.99 -49.50
C PHE A 290 9.50 35.52 -50.87
N ARG A 291 10.69 35.14 -51.34
CA ARG A 291 11.18 35.43 -52.70
C ARG A 291 10.25 34.84 -53.76
N HIS A 292 9.83 33.59 -53.59
CA HIS A 292 8.91 32.92 -54.51
C HIS A 292 7.54 33.60 -54.57
N LEU A 293 6.93 33.90 -53.42
CA LEU A 293 5.66 34.61 -53.33
C LEU A 293 5.73 36.02 -53.94
N ARG A 294 6.83 36.75 -53.74
CA ARG A 294 7.07 38.06 -54.38
C ARG A 294 7.13 37.93 -55.90
N ASN A 295 7.83 36.92 -56.42
CA ASN A 295 7.94 36.67 -57.86
C ASN A 295 6.59 36.31 -58.49
N LEU A 296 5.78 35.48 -57.82
CA LEU A 296 4.41 35.17 -58.26
C LEU A 296 3.53 36.43 -58.31
N LYS A 297 3.64 37.31 -57.30
CA LYS A 297 2.89 38.57 -57.25
C LYS A 297 3.33 39.55 -58.34
N SER A 298 4.63 39.59 -58.69
CA SER A 298 5.12 40.39 -59.83
C SER A 298 4.58 39.85 -61.15
N LYS A 299 4.76 38.56 -61.44
CA LYS A 299 4.23 37.95 -62.67
C LYS A 299 2.73 38.16 -62.84
N ARG A 300 1.95 38.10 -61.75
CA ARG A 300 0.50 38.39 -61.78
C ARG A 300 0.18 39.84 -62.14
N LYS A 301 1.01 40.81 -61.75
CA LYS A 301 0.86 42.21 -62.17
C LYS A 301 1.26 42.42 -63.63
N ASP A 302 2.28 41.71 -64.08
CA ASP A 302 2.85 41.86 -65.43
C ASP A 302 2.09 41.07 -66.51
N THR A 303 1.18 40.18 -66.11
CA THR A 303 0.25 39.49 -67.01
C THR A 303 -1.10 40.22 -66.93
N PRO A 304 -1.47 41.07 -67.90
CA PRO A 304 -2.81 41.65 -67.93
C PRO A 304 -3.82 40.50 -67.97
N HIS A 305 -4.93 40.65 -67.25
CA HIS A 305 -6.10 39.79 -67.47
C HIS A 305 -6.55 40.01 -68.91
N ASP A 306 -6.04 39.21 -69.84
CA ASP A 306 -6.55 39.14 -71.21
C ASP A 306 -7.88 38.38 -71.15
N LEU A 307 -8.92 39.10 -70.73
CA LEU A 307 -10.31 38.63 -70.69
C LEU A 307 -10.92 38.54 -72.10
N ASN A 308 -10.12 38.45 -73.17
CA ASN A 308 -10.64 38.49 -74.53
C ASN A 308 -9.88 37.60 -75.55
N LYS A 309 -9.68 36.32 -75.22
CA LYS A 309 -9.36 35.28 -76.21
C LYS A 309 -10.41 34.19 -76.25
N SER A 310 -11.61 34.56 -76.69
CA SER A 310 -12.55 33.69 -77.39
C SER A 310 -13.34 34.54 -78.38
N LEU A 311 -12.89 34.55 -79.64
CA LEU A 311 -13.67 34.59 -80.88
C LEU A 311 -12.70 34.54 -82.06
#